data_AF-A0AAU9W2S9-F1
#
_entry.id   AF-A0AAU9W2S9-F1
#
_cell.length_a   1.000
_cell.length_b   1.000
_cell.length_c   1.000
_cell.angle_alpha   90.00
_cell.angle_beta   90.00
_cell.angle_gamma   90.00
#
_symmetry.space_group_name_H-M   'P 1'
#
loop_
_entity.id
_entity.type
_entity.pdbx_description
1 polymer ?
#
loop_
_entity_poly.entity_id
_entity_poly.type
_entity_poly.pdbx_seq_one_letter_code
_entity_poly.pdbx_strand_id
1 'polypeptide(L)'
;MTRFLTSTVVRVMGYIAYVLFFIWQVIGLILYTIRAFEVSLNSKRASFQLADITSFDRSEELELAWVMSQICNCALVLLAVSRVPSFLGWSFIPRLLVQLPAFWSLLALFLMTVVGYGMILVHKNDEMMEICLILALTMDNCVQVVLISFLNFTQINRSYRQYPFTVFAFLKINIFLLFLSYFATFVVSSLQIAIRVYGIEKSESISDDCFCAIVAVRRFTQVVFSYRVYIFYWDKLFSDHRNILCHHDYLEETIKEIRTRNRSI
;
A
#
# COMPACT_ATOMS: atom_id res chain seq x y z
N MET A 1 -39.78 -7.20 -17.29
CA MET A 1 -38.75 -7.87 -18.11
C MET A 1 -37.60 -6.93 -18.49
N THR A 2 -37.88 -5.72 -18.98
CA THR A 2 -36.90 -4.67 -19.33
C THR A 2 -36.01 -4.18 -18.16
N ARG A 3 -36.55 -4.03 -16.95
CA ARG A 3 -35.76 -3.69 -15.72
C ARG A 3 -34.76 -4.77 -15.30
N PHE A 4 -35.03 -6.04 -15.63
CA PHE A 4 -34.17 -7.16 -15.27
C PHE A 4 -33.02 -7.32 -16.28
N LEU A 5 -33.30 -7.10 -17.57
CA LEU A 5 -32.27 -7.05 -18.62
C LEU A 5 -31.27 -5.92 -18.39
N THR A 6 -31.74 -4.72 -18.03
CA THR A 6 -30.88 -3.57 -17.73
C THR A 6 -29.97 -3.84 -16.52
N SER A 7 -30.48 -4.50 -15.48
CA SER A 7 -29.68 -4.90 -14.31
C SER A 7 -28.57 -5.91 -14.65
N THR A 8 -28.87 -6.92 -15.47
CA THR A 8 -27.86 -7.90 -15.89
C THR A 8 -26.79 -7.29 -16.79
N VAL A 9 -27.18 -6.45 -17.75
CA VAL A 9 -26.25 -5.77 -18.66
C VAL A 9 -25.31 -4.84 -17.89
N VAL A 10 -25.83 -4.07 -16.92
CA VAL A 10 -25.01 -3.19 -16.07
C VAL A 10 -24.00 -4.01 -15.23
N ARG A 11 -24.40 -5.16 -14.69
CA ARG A 11 -23.48 -6.04 -13.95
C ARG A 11 -22.37 -6.59 -14.83
N VAL A 12 -22.70 -7.06 -16.04
CA VAL A 12 -21.71 -7.59 -16.99
C VAL A 12 -20.74 -6.50 -17.44
N MET A 13 -21.23 -5.30 -17.77
CA MET A 13 -20.37 -4.16 -18.09
C MET A 13 -19.45 -3.79 -16.92
N GLY A 14 -19.95 -3.83 -15.68
CA GLY A 14 -19.14 -3.61 -14.48
C GLY A 14 -18.01 -4.63 -14.32
N TYR A 15 -18.29 -5.91 -14.57
CA TYR A 15 -17.24 -6.95 -14.55
C TYR A 15 -16.18 -6.73 -15.63
N ILE A 16 -16.59 -6.45 -16.86
CA ILE A 16 -15.66 -6.21 -17.97
C ILE A 16 -14.80 -4.98 -17.67
N ALA A 17 -15.42 -3.89 -17.23
CA ALA A 17 -14.70 -2.67 -16.84
C ALA A 17 -13.69 -2.94 -15.73
N TYR A 18 -14.06 -3.73 -14.71
CA TYR A 18 -13.14 -4.09 -13.63
C TYR A 18 -12.01 -5.01 -14.12
N VAL A 19 -12.26 -5.96 -15.02
CA VAL A 19 -11.22 -6.83 -15.59
C VAL A 19 -10.21 -6.00 -16.37
N LEU A 20 -10.66 -5.05 -17.20
CA LEU A 20 -9.79 -4.12 -17.92
C LEU A 20 -8.99 -3.24 -16.94
N PHE A 21 -9.63 -2.74 -15.89
CA PHE A 21 -8.98 -1.99 -14.84
C PHE A 21 -7.93 -2.81 -14.08
N PHE A 22 -8.20 -4.09 -13.81
CA PHE A 22 -7.26 -5.00 -13.18
C PHE A 22 -6.06 -5.30 -14.09
N ILE A 23 -6.29 -5.51 -15.39
CA ILE A 23 -5.22 -5.65 -16.38
C ILE A 23 -4.35 -4.38 -16.40
N TRP A 24 -4.96 -3.19 -16.34
CA TRP A 24 -4.24 -1.94 -16.20
C TRP A 24 -3.38 -1.90 -14.94
N GLN A 25 -3.87 -2.39 -13.78
CA GLN A 25 -3.05 -2.47 -12.57
C GLN A 25 -1.81 -3.34 -12.73
N VAL A 26 -1.96 -4.50 -13.41
CA VAL A 26 -0.84 -5.42 -13.66
C VAL A 26 0.18 -4.81 -14.62
N ILE A 27 -0.29 -4.22 -15.73
CA ILE A 27 0.58 -3.54 -16.69
C ILE A 27 1.30 -2.37 -16.02
N GLY A 28 0.58 -1.54 -15.27
CA GLY A 28 1.17 -0.40 -14.57
C GLY A 28 2.21 -0.81 -13.53
N LEU A 29 2.02 -1.93 -12.83
CA LEU A 29 3.03 -2.47 -11.92
C LEU A 29 4.31 -2.88 -12.66
N ILE A 30 4.19 -3.51 -13.83
CA ILE A 30 5.33 -3.88 -14.66
C ILE A 30 6.08 -2.63 -15.14
N LEU A 31 5.34 -1.64 -15.67
CA LEU A 31 5.91 -0.38 -16.15
C LEU A 31 6.58 0.42 -15.02
N TYR A 32 5.93 0.52 -13.85
CA TYR A 32 6.53 1.11 -12.65
C TYR A 32 7.85 0.42 -12.30
N THR A 33 7.85 -0.92 -12.30
CA THR A 33 9.06 -1.69 -11.97
C THR A 33 10.18 -1.38 -12.96
N ILE A 34 9.91 -1.41 -14.26
CA ILE A 34 10.90 -1.09 -15.31
C ILE A 34 11.47 0.33 -15.08
N ARG A 35 10.60 1.33 -14.95
CA ARG A 35 11.01 2.72 -14.68
C ARG A 35 11.85 2.81 -13.41
N ALA A 36 11.38 2.23 -12.32
CA ALA A 36 12.05 2.31 -11.04
C ALA A 36 13.46 1.68 -11.09
N PHE A 37 13.62 0.55 -11.77
CA PHE A 37 14.94 -0.05 -11.98
C PHE A 37 15.83 0.80 -12.89
N GLU A 38 15.32 1.28 -14.02
CA GLU A 38 16.09 2.05 -14.98
C GLU A 38 16.60 3.37 -14.37
N VAL A 39 15.71 4.12 -13.71
CA VAL A 39 16.06 5.38 -13.04
C VAL A 39 17.03 5.17 -11.89
N SER A 40 16.85 4.08 -11.13
CA SER A 40 17.75 3.76 -10.01
C SER A 40 19.14 3.37 -10.51
N LEU A 41 19.23 2.50 -11.53
CA LEU A 41 20.50 1.98 -12.04
C LEU A 41 21.26 2.96 -12.91
N ASN A 42 20.57 3.65 -13.83
CA ASN A 42 21.22 4.51 -14.82
C ASN A 42 21.51 5.90 -14.25
N SER A 43 20.54 6.48 -13.54
CA SER A 43 20.61 7.88 -13.10
C SER A 43 20.90 8.04 -11.62
N LYS A 44 20.96 6.94 -10.84
CA LYS A 44 21.06 6.96 -9.37
C LYS A 44 20.05 7.91 -8.73
N ARG A 45 18.83 7.95 -9.28
CA ARG A 45 17.70 8.76 -8.82
C ARG A 45 16.57 7.87 -8.32
N ALA A 46 15.65 8.43 -7.54
CA ALA A 46 14.44 7.71 -7.13
C ALA A 46 13.40 7.75 -8.27
N SER A 47 12.46 6.79 -8.31
CA SER A 47 11.48 6.68 -9.41
C SER A 47 10.61 7.94 -9.60
N PHE A 48 10.29 8.62 -8.50
CA PHE A 48 9.49 9.84 -8.50
C PHE A 48 10.23 11.09 -8.99
N GLN A 49 11.55 11.00 -9.22
CA GLN A 49 12.34 12.12 -9.69
C GLN A 49 12.45 12.10 -11.20
N LEU A 50 12.55 13.29 -11.80
CA LEU A 50 12.84 13.40 -13.23
C LEU A 50 14.13 12.67 -13.59
N ALA A 51 14.03 11.83 -14.61
CA ALA A 51 15.16 11.11 -15.18
C ALA A 51 14.80 10.71 -16.62
N ASP A 52 15.78 10.79 -17.51
CA ASP A 52 15.61 10.32 -18.88
C ASP A 52 15.50 8.80 -18.88
N ILE A 53 14.37 8.30 -19.37
CA ILE A 53 14.07 6.87 -19.52
C ILE A 53 14.08 6.55 -21.01
N THR A 54 14.80 5.50 -21.38
CA THR A 54 14.93 5.05 -22.76
C THR A 54 13.84 4.04 -23.14
N SER A 55 13.26 3.36 -22.15
CA SER A 55 12.29 2.29 -22.37
C SER A 55 10.92 2.76 -22.88
N PHE A 56 10.41 3.89 -22.40
CA PHE A 56 9.10 4.42 -22.82
C PHE A 56 8.89 5.90 -22.43
N ASP A 57 8.17 6.62 -23.29
CA ASP A 57 7.80 8.02 -23.11
C ASP A 57 6.72 8.21 -22.03
N ARG A 58 6.64 9.44 -21.48
CA ARG A 58 5.60 9.86 -20.51
C ARG A 58 5.51 8.98 -19.27
N SER A 59 6.66 8.51 -18.83
CA SER A 59 6.77 7.48 -17.82
C SER A 59 6.41 7.97 -16.41
N GLU A 60 6.51 9.28 -16.15
CA GLU A 60 5.99 9.93 -14.93
C GLU A 60 4.47 9.97 -14.89
N GLU A 61 3.83 10.36 -15.99
CA GLU A 61 2.38 10.40 -16.05
C GLU A 61 1.79 9.00 -15.92
N LEU A 62 2.46 7.98 -16.47
CA LEU A 62 2.07 6.57 -16.32
C LEU A 62 2.24 6.09 -14.88
N GLU A 63 3.34 6.43 -14.20
CA GLU A 63 3.53 6.11 -12.78
C GLU A 63 2.44 6.77 -11.93
N LEU A 64 2.17 8.06 -12.15
CA LEU A 64 1.13 8.80 -11.42
C LEU A 64 -0.26 8.21 -11.67
N ALA A 65 -0.61 7.94 -12.94
CA ALA A 65 -1.90 7.35 -13.29
C ALA A 65 -2.07 5.96 -12.66
N TRP A 66 -1.00 5.15 -12.64
CA TRP A 66 -1.00 3.86 -11.98
C TRP A 66 -1.20 4.01 -10.47
N VAL A 67 -0.43 4.85 -9.77
CA VAL A 67 -0.58 5.07 -8.32
C VAL A 67 -1.98 5.56 -7.96
N MET A 68 -2.51 6.54 -8.69
CA MET A 68 -3.87 7.05 -8.49
C MET A 68 -4.93 5.96 -8.71
N SER A 69 -4.74 5.13 -9.74
CA SER A 69 -5.63 4.00 -9.98
C SER A 69 -5.53 2.93 -8.88
N GLN A 70 -4.34 2.70 -8.32
CA GLN A 70 -4.14 1.77 -7.20
C GLN A 70 -4.83 2.25 -5.92
N ILE A 71 -4.80 3.55 -5.64
CA ILE A 71 -5.57 4.18 -4.55
C ILE A 71 -7.08 3.91 -4.72
N CYS A 72 -7.60 4.11 -5.93
CA CYS A 72 -8.99 3.79 -6.25
C CYS A 72 -9.29 2.30 -6.08
N ASN A 73 -8.37 1.41 -6.50
CA ASN A 73 -8.51 -0.03 -6.31
C ASN A 73 -8.57 -0.39 -4.82
N CYS A 74 -7.73 0.22 -3.98
CA CYS A 74 -7.77 0.02 -2.53
C CYS A 74 -9.10 0.46 -1.91
N ALA A 75 -9.70 1.56 -2.40
CA ALA A 75 -11.04 1.97 -1.98
C ALA A 75 -12.10 0.92 -2.34
N LEU A 76 -12.02 0.31 -3.53
CA LEU A 76 -12.90 -0.81 -3.91
C LEU A 76 -12.69 -2.04 -3.02
N VAL A 77 -11.44 -2.35 -2.66
CA VAL A 77 -11.12 -3.43 -1.71
C VAL A 77 -11.71 -3.14 -0.34
N LEU A 78 -11.56 -1.93 0.20
CA LEU A 78 -12.17 -1.51 1.46
C LEU A 78 -13.70 -1.66 1.44
N LEU A 79 -14.34 -1.26 0.34
CA LEU A 79 -15.78 -1.45 0.14
C LEU A 79 -16.15 -2.94 0.12
N ALA A 80 -15.37 -3.79 -0.56
CA ALA A 80 -15.59 -5.23 -0.58
C ALA A 80 -15.40 -5.87 0.79
N VAL A 81 -14.40 -5.43 1.57
CA VAL A 81 -14.16 -5.86 2.95
C VAL A 81 -15.38 -5.59 3.84
N SER A 82 -16.03 -4.44 3.67
CA SER A 82 -17.24 -4.10 4.45
C SER A 82 -18.44 -5.01 4.18
N ARG A 83 -18.41 -5.79 3.09
CA ARG A 83 -19.45 -6.78 2.74
C ARG A 83 -19.16 -8.17 3.30
N VAL A 84 -17.99 -8.38 3.92
CA VAL A 84 -17.63 -9.68 4.50
C VAL A 84 -18.37 -9.85 5.85
N PRO A 85 -19.01 -11.00 6.11
CA PRO A 85 -19.76 -11.24 7.34
C PRO A 85 -18.95 -11.11 8.63
N SER A 86 -17.63 -11.35 8.57
CA SER A 86 -16.71 -11.22 9.71
C SER A 86 -16.28 -9.78 9.98
N PHE A 87 -16.72 -8.81 9.18
CA PHE A 87 -16.38 -7.41 9.35
C PHE A 87 -16.99 -6.84 10.63
N LEU A 88 -16.14 -6.36 11.54
CA LEU A 88 -16.57 -5.87 12.86
C LEU A 88 -17.13 -4.44 12.86
N GLY A 89 -17.11 -3.76 11.71
CA GLY A 89 -17.61 -2.39 11.56
C GLY A 89 -16.54 -1.30 11.59
N TRP A 90 -16.83 -0.21 10.88
CA TRP A 90 -15.92 0.92 10.66
C TRP A 90 -15.50 1.65 11.94
N SER A 91 -16.37 1.71 12.94
CA SER A 91 -16.12 2.44 14.20
C SER A 91 -15.47 1.57 15.28
N PHE A 92 -15.61 0.25 15.20
CA PHE A 92 -15.09 -0.67 16.21
C PHE A 92 -13.63 -1.01 15.98
N ILE A 93 -13.25 -1.26 14.72
CA ILE A 93 -11.88 -1.64 14.33
C ILE A 93 -10.82 -0.61 14.78
N PRO A 94 -10.99 0.72 14.59
CA PRO A 94 -10.05 1.72 15.09
C PRO A 94 -9.79 1.64 16.60
N ARG A 95 -10.81 1.36 17.41
CA ARG A 95 -10.66 1.23 18.86
C ARG A 95 -9.82 0.02 19.25
N LEU A 96 -9.92 -1.07 18.49
CA LEU A 96 -9.07 -2.25 18.68
C LEU A 96 -7.62 -1.98 18.27
N LEU A 97 -7.43 -1.28 17.14
CA LEU A 97 -6.11 -0.98 16.57
C LEU A 97 -5.23 -0.16 17.51
N VAL A 98 -5.81 0.85 18.16
CA VAL A 98 -5.11 1.72 19.13
C VAL A 98 -4.51 0.92 20.30
N GLN A 99 -5.06 -0.27 20.60
CA GLN A 99 -4.55 -1.13 21.66
C GLN A 99 -3.42 -2.06 21.21
N LEU A 100 -3.13 -2.15 19.90
CA LEU A 100 -2.10 -3.02 19.36
C LEU A 100 -0.75 -2.28 19.22
N PRO A 101 0.33 -2.73 19.91
CA PRO A 101 1.65 -2.12 19.79
C PRO A 101 2.20 -2.10 18.34
N ALA A 102 1.91 -3.14 17.57
CA ALA A 102 2.38 -3.23 16.19
C ALA A 102 1.69 -2.23 15.25
N PHE A 103 0.46 -1.83 15.55
CA PHE A 103 -0.21 -0.75 14.80
C PHE A 103 0.55 0.57 14.97
N TRP A 104 0.98 0.88 16.20
CA TRP A 104 1.82 2.06 16.47
C TRP A 104 3.18 1.99 15.77
N SER A 105 3.80 0.81 15.70
CA SER A 105 5.03 0.62 14.93
C SER A 105 4.82 0.87 13.44
N LEU A 106 3.75 0.35 12.84
CA LEU A 106 3.40 0.59 11.44
C LEU A 106 3.11 2.08 11.19
N LEU A 107 2.37 2.72 12.09
CA LEU A 107 2.06 4.14 12.02
C LEU A 107 3.32 5.01 12.13
N ALA A 108 4.24 4.67 13.03
CA ALA A 108 5.52 5.38 13.17
C ALA A 108 6.37 5.28 11.90
N LEU A 109 6.44 4.09 11.28
CA LEU A 109 7.14 3.91 9.99
C LEU A 109 6.50 4.73 8.87
N PHE A 110 5.16 4.77 8.81
CA PHE A 110 4.43 5.63 7.87
C PHE A 110 4.76 7.10 8.10
N LEU A 111 4.64 7.61 9.33
CA LEU A 111 4.93 9.01 9.66
C LEU A 111 6.38 9.39 9.30
N MET A 112 7.34 8.52 9.58
CA MET A 112 8.74 8.74 9.19
C MET A 112 8.91 8.79 7.66
N THR A 113 8.14 8.00 6.91
CA THR A 113 8.11 8.06 5.44
C THR A 113 7.52 9.38 4.95
N VAL A 114 6.42 9.85 5.55
CA VAL A 114 5.81 11.16 5.24
C VAL A 114 6.79 12.30 5.50
N VAL A 115 7.45 12.31 6.67
CA VAL A 115 8.47 13.30 6.99
C VAL A 115 9.60 13.24 5.97
N GLY A 116 10.03 12.03 5.58
CA GLY A 116 11.02 11.81 4.53
C GLY A 116 10.65 12.43 3.18
N TYR A 117 9.39 12.28 2.76
CA TYR A 117 8.86 12.93 1.56
C TYR A 117 8.74 14.45 1.69
N GLY A 118 8.31 14.92 2.86
CA GLY A 118 8.25 16.36 3.18
C GLY A 118 9.62 17.04 3.10
N MET A 119 10.68 16.38 3.58
CA MET A 119 12.04 16.89 3.44
C MET A 119 12.46 17.04 1.97
N ILE A 120 12.08 16.10 1.10
CA ILE A 120 12.39 16.17 -0.35
C ILE A 120 11.67 17.37 -0.97
N LEU A 121 10.38 17.53 -0.70
CA LEU A 121 9.56 18.63 -1.21
C LEU A 121 10.12 20.01 -0.84
N VAL A 122 10.61 20.17 0.39
CA VAL A 122 11.18 21.45 0.84
C VAL A 122 12.50 21.77 0.15
N HIS A 123 13.30 20.75 -0.20
CA HIS A 123 14.63 20.95 -0.81
C HIS A 123 14.62 20.95 -2.34
N LYS A 124 13.59 20.38 -2.97
CA LYS A 124 13.51 20.22 -4.43
C LYS A 124 12.11 20.59 -4.89
N ASN A 125 11.96 21.81 -5.42
CA ASN A 125 10.65 22.42 -5.62
C ASN A 125 10.41 22.94 -7.05
N ASP A 126 11.11 22.39 -8.04
CA ASP A 126 11.11 22.98 -9.38
C ASP A 126 10.14 22.31 -10.36
N GLU A 127 9.69 21.07 -10.10
CA GLU A 127 8.85 20.31 -11.03
C GLU A 127 7.52 19.81 -10.43
N MET A 128 6.41 20.25 -11.03
CA MET A 128 5.05 19.93 -10.58
C MET A 128 4.72 18.43 -10.62
N MET A 129 5.34 17.67 -11.54
CA MET A 129 5.10 16.22 -11.65
C MET A 129 5.73 15.44 -10.50
N GLU A 130 6.95 15.78 -10.10
CA GLU A 130 7.61 15.18 -8.92
C GLU A 130 6.80 15.45 -7.64
N ILE A 131 6.26 16.66 -7.48
CA ILE A 131 5.37 17.01 -6.37
C ILE A 131 4.11 16.13 -6.37
N CYS A 132 3.44 16.02 -7.53
CA CYS A 132 2.24 15.19 -7.67
C CYS A 132 2.52 13.71 -7.34
N LEU A 133 3.64 13.16 -7.82
CA LEU A 133 4.07 11.79 -7.55
C LEU A 133 4.34 11.56 -6.06
N ILE A 134 5.05 12.47 -5.40
CA ILE A 134 5.34 12.37 -3.96
C ILE A 134 4.03 12.38 -3.15
N LEU A 135 3.10 13.27 -3.50
CA LEU A 135 1.78 13.34 -2.84
C LEU A 135 0.96 12.06 -3.08
N ALA A 136 0.94 11.55 -4.32
CA ALA A 136 0.22 10.33 -4.66
C ALA A 136 0.80 9.10 -3.93
N LEU A 137 2.13 8.95 -3.88
CA LEU A 137 2.79 7.87 -3.12
C LEU A 137 2.53 7.99 -1.61
N THR A 138 2.52 9.21 -1.09
CA THR A 138 2.16 9.47 0.32
C THR A 138 0.72 9.05 0.60
N MET A 139 -0.19 9.37 -0.31
CA MET A 139 -1.60 9.00 -0.22
C MET A 139 -1.78 7.47 -0.32
N ASP A 140 -1.09 6.79 -1.24
CA ASP A 140 -1.11 5.32 -1.32
C ASP A 140 -0.65 4.71 0.01
N ASN A 141 0.52 5.11 0.53
CA ASN A 141 1.01 4.61 1.82
C ASN A 141 -0.02 4.80 2.96
N CYS A 142 -0.70 5.95 2.99
CA CYS A 142 -1.77 6.22 3.96
C CYS A 142 -2.95 5.25 3.82
N VAL A 143 -3.45 5.09 2.59
CA VAL A 143 -4.54 4.17 2.27
C VAL A 143 -4.17 2.72 2.63
N GLN A 144 -2.90 2.36 2.54
CA GLN A 144 -2.39 1.01 2.79
C GLN A 144 -2.32 0.72 4.28
N VAL A 145 -1.89 1.69 5.10
CA VAL A 145 -2.02 1.59 6.57
C VAL A 145 -3.48 1.38 6.97
N VAL A 146 -4.40 2.14 6.38
CA VAL A 146 -5.84 1.99 6.61
C VAL A 146 -6.33 0.59 6.19
N LEU A 147 -6.00 0.16 4.97
CA LEU A 147 -6.44 -1.12 4.42
C LEU A 147 -5.93 -2.31 5.24
N ILE A 148 -4.65 -2.33 5.59
CA ILE A 148 -4.05 -3.36 6.46
C ILE A 148 -4.77 -3.41 7.80
N SER A 149 -5.05 -2.25 8.37
CA SER A 149 -5.72 -2.12 9.66
C SER A 149 -7.12 -2.75 9.65
N PHE A 150 -7.90 -2.53 8.58
CA PHE A 150 -9.22 -3.15 8.40
C PHE A 150 -9.15 -4.63 8.03
N LEU A 151 -8.21 -5.01 7.17
CA LEU A 151 -7.99 -6.40 6.80
C LEU A 151 -7.56 -7.26 7.98
N ASN A 152 -6.72 -6.74 8.89
CA ASN A 152 -6.20 -7.50 10.03
C ASN A 152 -7.32 -8.11 10.87
N PHE A 153 -8.43 -7.38 11.05
CA PHE A 153 -9.58 -7.81 11.84
C PHE A 153 -10.70 -8.49 11.04
N THR A 154 -10.55 -8.64 9.73
CA THR A 154 -11.57 -9.24 8.86
C THR A 154 -11.11 -10.62 8.37
N GLN A 155 -11.79 -11.69 8.76
CA GLN A 155 -11.47 -13.05 8.31
C GLN A 155 -12.15 -13.36 6.95
N ILE A 156 -11.36 -13.39 5.88
CA ILE A 156 -11.81 -13.61 4.50
C ILE A 156 -12.03 -15.10 4.20
N ASN A 157 -11.14 -15.98 4.67
CA ASN A 157 -11.13 -17.42 4.42
C ASN A 157 -12.25 -18.14 5.17
N ARG A 158 -12.49 -17.79 6.44
CA ARG A 158 -13.51 -18.46 7.27
C ARG A 158 -14.92 -18.18 6.76
N SER A 159 -15.12 -16.99 6.18
CA SER A 159 -16.43 -16.57 5.72
C SER A 159 -16.79 -17.12 4.32
N TYR A 160 -15.94 -17.93 3.63
CA TYR A 160 -16.18 -18.36 2.24
C TYR A 160 -17.57 -19.01 2.02
N ARG A 161 -18.16 -19.63 3.05
CA ARG A 161 -19.50 -20.25 2.99
C ARG A 161 -20.66 -19.28 3.17
N GLN A 162 -20.40 -18.06 3.64
CA GLN A 162 -21.42 -17.12 4.12
C GLN A 162 -21.61 -15.88 3.22
N TYR A 163 -20.80 -15.70 2.18
CA TYR A 163 -20.90 -14.57 1.26
C TYR A 163 -20.54 -14.99 -0.18
N PRO A 164 -20.94 -14.22 -1.21
CA PRO A 164 -20.81 -14.66 -2.60
C PRO A 164 -19.34 -14.89 -3.00
N PHE A 165 -19.09 -16.02 -3.67
CA PHE A 165 -17.76 -16.43 -4.14
C PHE A 165 -17.04 -15.34 -4.95
N THR A 166 -17.78 -14.52 -5.71
CA THR A 166 -17.23 -13.41 -6.48
C THR A 166 -16.52 -12.38 -5.60
N VAL A 167 -17.05 -12.05 -4.43
CA VAL A 167 -16.41 -11.10 -3.50
C VAL A 167 -15.17 -11.73 -2.86
N PHE A 168 -15.21 -13.04 -2.58
CA PHE A 168 -14.06 -13.78 -2.06
C PHE A 168 -12.91 -13.79 -3.08
N ALA A 169 -13.21 -14.15 -4.33
CA ALA A 169 -12.24 -14.14 -5.43
C ALA A 169 -11.67 -12.75 -5.66
N PHE A 170 -12.54 -11.72 -5.69
CA PHE A 170 -12.14 -10.32 -5.80
C PHE A 170 -11.14 -9.92 -4.71
N LEU A 171 -11.44 -10.20 -3.44
CA LEU A 171 -10.54 -9.87 -2.32
C LEU A 171 -9.21 -10.61 -2.43
N LYS A 172 -9.23 -11.92 -2.74
CA LYS A 172 -7.99 -12.72 -2.85
C LYS A 172 -7.09 -12.26 -3.98
N ILE A 173 -7.66 -12.02 -5.16
CA ILE A 173 -6.91 -11.54 -6.33
C ILE A 173 -6.29 -10.16 -6.03
N ASN A 174 -7.03 -9.26 -5.38
CA ASN A 174 -6.50 -7.94 -5.02
C ASN A 174 -5.44 -7.99 -3.92
N ILE A 175 -5.61 -8.83 -2.89
CA ILE A 175 -4.58 -9.03 -1.86
C ILE A 175 -3.30 -9.55 -2.50
N PHE A 176 -3.40 -10.46 -3.49
CA PHE A 176 -2.24 -10.95 -4.22
C PHE A 176 -1.59 -9.87 -5.08
N LEU A 177 -2.37 -9.04 -5.77
CA LEU A 177 -1.84 -7.89 -6.52
C LEU A 177 -1.14 -6.87 -5.59
N LEU A 178 -1.72 -6.58 -4.44
CA LEU A 178 -1.13 -5.68 -3.43
C LEU A 178 0.16 -6.25 -2.85
N PHE A 179 0.21 -7.55 -2.59
CA PHE A 179 1.43 -8.27 -2.24
C PHE A 179 2.51 -8.07 -3.30
N LEU A 180 2.21 -8.32 -4.59
CA LEU A 180 3.18 -8.16 -5.67
C LEU A 180 3.68 -6.72 -5.80
N SER A 181 2.77 -5.75 -5.68
CA SER A 181 3.10 -4.32 -5.74
C SER A 181 4.08 -3.92 -4.65
N TYR A 182 3.77 -4.24 -3.39
CA TYR A 182 4.63 -3.91 -2.26
C TYR A 182 5.92 -4.74 -2.21
N PHE A 183 5.90 -5.96 -2.73
CA PHE A 183 7.11 -6.75 -2.94
C PHE A 183 8.04 -6.08 -3.95
N ALA A 184 7.51 -5.62 -5.10
CA ALA A 184 8.30 -4.87 -6.07
C ALA A 184 8.86 -3.58 -5.47
N THR A 185 8.05 -2.79 -4.74
CA THR A 185 8.52 -1.59 -4.05
C THR A 185 9.60 -1.89 -3.01
N PHE A 186 9.49 -3.00 -2.27
CA PHE A 186 10.53 -3.45 -1.34
C PHE A 186 11.84 -3.78 -2.06
N VAL A 187 11.78 -4.52 -3.18
CA VAL A 187 12.95 -4.85 -3.98
C VAL A 187 13.63 -3.58 -4.52
N VAL A 188 12.85 -2.68 -5.13
CA VAL A 188 13.33 -1.39 -5.65
C VAL A 188 13.97 -0.55 -4.54
N SER A 189 13.30 -0.42 -3.40
CA SER A 189 13.79 0.38 -2.29
C SER A 189 15.09 -0.20 -1.70
N SER A 190 15.19 -1.52 -1.64
CA SER A 190 16.41 -2.22 -1.20
C SER A 190 17.56 -2.01 -2.17
N LEU A 191 17.29 -2.07 -3.48
CA LEU A 191 18.27 -1.75 -4.52
C LEU A 191 18.75 -0.31 -4.41
N GLN A 192 17.84 0.65 -4.20
CA GLN A 192 18.18 2.07 -4.03
C GLN A 192 19.10 2.32 -2.82
N ILE A 193 18.94 1.56 -1.73
CA ILE A 193 19.89 1.59 -0.60
C ILE A 193 21.26 1.04 -1.05
N ALA A 194 21.27 -0.11 -1.71
CA ALA A 194 22.51 -0.80 -2.10
C ALA A 194 23.40 0.07 -3.02
N ILE A 195 22.79 0.78 -3.98
CA ILE A 195 23.52 1.62 -4.94
C ILE A 195 23.67 3.08 -4.48
N ARG A 196 23.22 3.41 -3.27
CA ARG A 196 23.28 4.75 -2.64
C ARG A 196 22.60 5.85 -3.44
N VAL A 197 21.32 5.67 -3.77
CA VAL A 197 20.46 6.70 -4.38
C VAL A 197 20.02 7.72 -3.33
N TYR A 198 20.72 8.87 -3.26
CA TYR A 198 20.45 9.89 -2.24
C TYR A 198 19.17 10.70 -2.52
N GLY A 199 18.93 11.09 -3.77
CA GLY A 199 17.70 11.79 -4.20
C GLY A 199 17.44 13.15 -3.53
N ILE A 200 18.38 13.67 -2.71
CA ILE A 200 18.38 15.01 -2.14
C ILE A 200 19.77 15.60 -2.41
N GLU A 201 19.81 16.88 -2.80
CA GLU A 201 21.06 17.64 -2.92
C GLU A 201 21.49 18.17 -1.54
N LYS A 202 22.76 18.02 -1.20
CA LYS A 202 23.30 18.42 0.11
C LYS A 202 23.25 19.95 0.23
N SER A 203 22.62 20.47 1.28
CA SER A 203 22.76 21.87 1.68
C SER A 203 24.13 22.10 2.32
N GLU A 204 24.79 23.22 2.01
CA GLU A 204 26.08 23.62 2.61
C GLU A 204 26.02 23.73 4.15
N SER A 205 24.82 23.89 4.71
CA SER A 205 24.58 24.07 6.14
C SER A 205 24.60 22.77 6.98
N ILE A 206 24.54 21.59 6.35
CA ILE A 206 24.45 20.30 7.05
C ILE A 206 25.77 19.53 6.91
N SER A 207 26.33 19.06 8.04
CA SER A 207 27.51 18.19 8.05
C SER A 207 27.27 16.89 7.27
N ASP A 208 28.29 16.38 6.57
CA ASP A 208 28.21 15.16 5.75
C ASP A 208 27.66 13.94 6.49
N ASP A 209 28.11 13.72 7.72
CA ASP A 209 27.68 12.57 8.53
C ASP A 209 26.20 12.65 8.91
N CYS A 210 25.72 13.84 9.30
CA CYS A 210 24.31 14.07 9.63
C CYS A 210 23.39 13.91 8.41
N PHE A 211 23.80 14.45 7.25
CA PHE A 211 23.06 14.28 6.00
C PHE A 211 22.98 12.81 5.58
N CYS A 212 24.10 12.09 5.64
CA CYS A 212 24.13 10.66 5.35
C CYS A 212 23.26 9.85 6.31
N ALA A 213 23.26 10.17 7.61
CA ALA A 213 22.41 9.54 8.60
C ALA A 213 20.91 9.77 8.32
N ILE A 214 20.50 11.00 8.01
CA ILE A 214 19.11 11.34 7.68
C ILE A 214 18.65 10.58 6.44
N VAL A 215 19.46 10.57 5.37
CA VAL A 215 19.12 9.85 4.13
C VAL A 215 19.04 8.35 4.37
N ALA A 216 19.98 7.78 5.14
CA ALA A 216 19.99 6.36 5.48
C ALA A 216 18.75 5.96 6.30
N VAL A 217 18.42 6.70 7.35
CA VAL A 217 17.24 6.45 8.19
C VAL A 217 15.96 6.53 7.37
N ARG A 218 15.82 7.55 6.51
CA ARG A 218 14.66 7.69 5.63
C ARG A 218 14.49 6.48 4.71
N ARG A 219 15.55 6.08 4.01
CA ARG A 219 15.49 4.96 3.06
C ARG A 219 15.27 3.63 3.75
N PHE A 220 15.95 3.41 4.87
CA PHE A 220 15.75 2.22 5.68
C PHE A 220 14.30 2.13 6.18
N THR A 221 13.73 3.24 6.62
CA THR A 221 12.30 3.32 7.00
C THR A 221 11.40 2.88 5.86
N GLN A 222 11.62 3.40 4.64
CA GLN A 222 10.82 3.03 3.47
C GLN A 222 10.91 1.53 3.17
N VAL A 223 12.12 0.95 3.22
CA VAL A 223 12.33 -0.49 3.03
C VAL A 223 11.60 -1.30 4.09
N VAL A 224 11.74 -0.94 5.37
CA VAL A 224 11.09 -1.65 6.49
C VAL A 224 9.57 -1.50 6.42
N PHE A 225 9.06 -0.34 6.02
CA PHE A 225 7.64 -0.12 5.78
C PHE A 225 7.12 -1.05 4.69
N SER A 226 7.72 -1.02 3.49
CA SER A 226 7.32 -1.89 2.38
C SER A 226 7.44 -3.37 2.75
N TYR A 227 8.47 -3.74 3.51
CA TYR A 227 8.66 -5.09 4.04
C TYR A 227 7.49 -5.55 4.90
N ARG A 228 7.10 -4.74 5.88
CA ARG A 228 5.97 -5.06 6.76
C ARG A 228 4.66 -5.16 5.99
N VAL A 229 4.44 -4.30 5.00
CA VAL A 229 3.22 -4.29 4.20
C VAL A 229 3.12 -5.55 3.32
N TYR A 230 4.16 -5.90 2.55
CA TYR A 230 4.07 -7.07 1.68
C TYR A 230 3.96 -8.37 2.49
N ILE A 231 4.68 -8.51 3.62
CA ILE A 231 4.56 -9.68 4.49
C ILE A 231 3.15 -9.79 5.04
N PHE A 232 2.55 -8.67 5.48
CA PHE A 232 1.18 -8.69 5.93
C PHE A 232 0.24 -9.24 4.86
N TYR A 233 0.36 -8.80 3.61
CA TYR A 233 -0.48 -9.31 2.52
C TYR A 233 -0.21 -10.78 2.20
N TRP A 234 1.05 -11.21 2.25
CA TRP A 234 1.43 -12.61 2.11
C TRP A 234 0.77 -13.48 3.18
N ASP A 235 0.93 -13.10 4.45
CA ASP A 235 0.32 -13.81 5.57
C ASP A 235 -1.21 -13.76 5.50
N LYS A 236 -1.78 -12.67 4.97
CA LYS A 236 -3.24 -12.56 4.78
C LYS A 236 -3.77 -13.52 3.71
N LEU A 237 -2.96 -13.90 2.72
CA LEU A 237 -3.35 -14.89 1.72
C LEU A 237 -3.52 -16.28 2.34
N PHE A 238 -2.61 -16.67 3.22
CA PHE A 238 -2.50 -18.05 3.73
C PHE A 238 -2.98 -18.23 5.18
N SER A 239 -2.66 -17.29 6.06
CA SER A 239 -2.83 -17.33 7.53
C SER A 239 -3.88 -16.34 8.05
N ASP A 240 -4.97 -16.16 7.30
CA ASP A 240 -6.05 -15.20 7.54
C ASP A 240 -6.77 -15.29 8.90
N HIS A 241 -6.64 -16.41 9.62
CA HIS A 241 -7.28 -16.65 10.92
C HIS A 241 -6.54 -16.00 12.10
N ARG A 242 -5.31 -15.50 11.89
CA ARG A 242 -4.44 -14.97 12.93
C ARG A 242 -4.45 -13.45 12.94
N ASN A 243 -4.17 -12.85 14.09
CA ASN A 243 -3.84 -11.45 14.19
C ASN A 243 -2.40 -11.25 13.67
N ILE A 244 -2.28 -10.92 12.39
CA ILE A 244 -0.98 -10.79 11.70
C ILE A 244 -0.20 -9.61 12.29
N LEU A 245 -0.89 -8.56 12.74
CA LEU A 245 -0.27 -7.44 13.44
C LEU A 245 0.23 -7.82 14.86
N CYS A 246 -0.35 -8.80 15.54
CA CYS A 246 0.03 -9.13 16.93
C CYS A 246 0.37 -10.61 17.11
N HIS A 247 1.67 -10.93 17.05
CA HIS A 247 2.27 -12.21 17.47
C HIS A 247 1.59 -13.49 16.95
N HIS A 248 0.79 -13.40 15.89
CA HIS A 248 0.07 -14.54 15.32
C HIS A 248 -0.95 -15.20 16.26
N ASP A 249 -1.41 -14.47 17.29
CA ASP A 249 -2.46 -14.94 18.19
C ASP A 249 -3.78 -15.15 17.45
N TYR A 250 -4.63 -16.04 17.95
CA TYR A 250 -5.95 -16.26 17.37
C TYR A 250 -6.78 -14.99 17.47
N LEU A 251 -7.26 -14.50 16.32
CA LEU A 251 -7.98 -13.22 16.24
C LEU A 251 -9.21 -13.19 17.15
N GLU A 252 -9.90 -14.32 17.31
CA GLU A 252 -11.08 -14.45 18.18
C GLU A 252 -10.73 -14.29 19.67
N GLU A 253 -9.56 -14.80 20.08
CA GLU A 253 -9.07 -14.67 21.46
C GLU A 253 -8.66 -13.23 21.74
N THR A 254 -7.90 -12.59 20.84
CA THR A 254 -7.52 -11.18 20.99
C THR A 254 -8.74 -10.26 21.05
N ILE A 255 -9.76 -10.47 20.19
CA ILE A 255 -11.00 -9.68 20.23
C ILE A 255 -11.74 -9.89 21.56
N LYS A 256 -11.76 -11.12 22.08
CA LYS A 256 -12.42 -11.45 23.35
C LYS A 256 -11.69 -10.85 24.56
N GLU A 257 -10.37 -10.90 24.57
CA GLU A 257 -9.52 -10.26 25.60
C GLU A 257 -9.68 -8.74 25.62
N ILE A 258 -9.62 -8.10 24.45
CA ILE A 258 -9.83 -6.65 24.36
C ILE A 258 -11.25 -6.26 24.81
N ARG A 259 -12.26 -7.05 24.42
CA ARG A 259 -13.65 -6.81 24.81
C ARG A 259 -13.88 -6.96 26.32
N THR A 260 -13.22 -7.93 26.95
CA THR A 260 -13.31 -8.13 28.41
C THR A 260 -12.61 -7.01 29.16
N ARG A 261 -11.43 -6.57 28.69
CA ARG A 261 -10.70 -5.43 29.25
C ARG A 261 -11.48 -4.10 29.19
N ASN A 262 -12.18 -3.85 28.09
CA ASN A 262 -13.01 -2.64 27.93
C ASN A 262 -14.33 -2.69 28.72
N ARG A 263 -14.72 -3.84 29.29
CA ARG A 263 -15.91 -3.94 30.17
C ARG A 263 -15.55 -3.83 31.66
N SER A 264 -14.27 -3.95 32.01
CA SER A 264 -13.76 -3.85 33.38
C SER A 264 -13.30 -2.43 33.77
N ILE A 265 -13.45 -1.46 32.87
CA ILE A 265 -13.20 -0.02 33.07
C ILE A 265 -14.53 0.69 32.92
#